data_AF-A0A951DXU2-F1
#
_entry.id   AF-A0A951DXU2-F1
#
_cell.length_a   1.000
_cell.length_b   1.000
_cell.length_c   1.000
_cell.angle_alpha   90.00
_cell.angle_beta   90.00
_cell.angle_gamma   90.00
#
_symmetry.space_group_name_H-M   'P 1'
#
loop_
_entity.id
_entity.type
_entity.pdbx_description
1 polymer ?
#
loop_
_entity_poly.entity_id
_entity_poly.type
_entity_poly.pdbx_seq_one_letter_code
_entity_poly.pdbx_strand_id
1 'polypeptide(L)'
;MNDTMTLSQRADALEQQMSDELDYIVIKSRLYSLADGDMSPPPNAGALMAKNPKLRVLMGDDPRLPPIPEKPTLVDFFKYRFGPAM
;
A
#
# COMPACT_ATOMS: atom_id res chain seq x y z
N MET A 1 39.17 17.54 -1.80
CA MET A 1 38.21 16.49 -2.22
C MET A 1 36.85 17.14 -2.10
N ASN A 2 36.23 17.50 -3.23
CA ASN A 2 34.96 18.24 -3.22
C ASN A 2 33.83 17.23 -3.00
N ASP A 3 33.39 17.10 -1.75
CA ASP A 3 32.18 16.37 -1.32
C ASP A 3 30.89 17.10 -1.74
N THR A 4 30.83 17.54 -3.00
CA THR A 4 29.62 18.17 -3.53
C THR A 4 28.80 17.08 -4.19
N MET A 5 27.79 16.56 -3.47
CA MET A 5 26.81 15.64 -4.05
C MET A 5 26.33 16.17 -5.41
N THR A 6 26.38 15.31 -6.41
CA THR A 6 25.94 15.65 -7.77
C THR A 6 24.45 15.97 -7.78
N LEU A 7 23.96 16.69 -8.79
CA LEU A 7 22.54 17.00 -8.91
C LEU A 7 21.67 15.74 -8.92
N SER A 8 22.15 14.65 -9.55
CA SER A 8 21.46 13.35 -9.54
C SER A 8 21.33 12.78 -8.14
N GLN A 9 22.43 12.76 -7.37
CA GLN A 9 22.43 12.23 -6.01
C GLN A 9 21.50 13.01 -5.07
N ARG A 10 21.38 14.33 -5.28
CA ARG A 10 20.43 15.17 -4.53
C ARG A 10 18.98 14.86 -4.91
N ALA A 11 18.71 14.57 -6.18
CA ALA A 11 17.38 14.17 -6.63
C ALA A 11 16.99 12.80 -6.04
N ASP A 12 17.87 11.81 -6.10
CA ASP A 12 17.62 10.48 -5.53
C ASP A 12 17.36 10.55 -4.01
N ALA A 13 18.10 11.41 -3.30
CA ALA A 13 17.89 11.63 -1.86
C ALA A 13 16.53 12.28 -1.55
N LEU A 14 16.09 13.22 -2.38
CA LEU A 14 14.77 13.85 -2.26
C LEU A 14 13.64 12.85 -2.57
N GLU A 15 13.80 12.03 -3.60
CA GLU A 15 12.83 10.96 -3.92
C GLU A 15 12.70 9.96 -2.79
N GLN A 16 13.82 9.54 -2.20
CA GLN A 16 13.81 8.64 -1.05
C GLN A 16 13.11 9.29 0.16
N GLN A 17 13.41 10.56 0.46
CA GLN A 17 12.76 11.26 1.57
C GLN A 17 11.23 11.36 1.37
N MET A 18 10.77 11.72 0.17
CA MET A 18 9.34 11.75 -0.14
C MET A 18 8.69 10.37 -0.07
N SER A 19 9.41 9.32 -0.47
CA SER A 19 8.94 7.94 -0.33
C SER A 19 8.84 7.51 1.13
N ASP A 20 9.77 7.94 1.99
CA ASP A 20 9.77 7.60 3.41
C ASP A 20 8.69 8.36 4.19
N GLU A 21 8.36 9.59 3.75
CA GLU A 21 7.23 10.38 4.27
C GLU A 21 5.86 9.82 3.86
N LEU A 22 5.82 8.96 2.85
CA LEU A 22 4.60 8.25 2.49
C LEU A 22 4.30 7.19 3.57
N ASP A 23 3.25 7.41 4.36
CA ASP A 23 2.75 6.45 5.36
C ASP A 23 2.07 5.20 4.70
N TYR A 24 2.60 4.70 3.58
CA TYR A 24 2.03 3.61 2.81
C TYR A 24 2.96 2.39 2.70
N ILE A 25 2.40 1.22 2.95
CA ILE A 25 3.03 -0.07 2.67
C ILE A 25 2.69 -0.46 1.23
N VAL A 26 3.70 -0.43 0.36
CA VAL A 26 3.57 -0.92 -1.02
C VAL A 26 3.82 -2.42 -1.05
N ILE A 27 2.79 -3.18 -1.40
CA ILE A 27 2.87 -4.63 -1.54
C ILE A 27 2.78 -4.97 -3.03
N LYS A 28 3.84 -5.56 -3.55
CA LYS A 28 3.87 -6.03 -4.94
C LYS A 28 3.19 -7.39 -5.02
N SER A 29 2.33 -7.56 -6.02
CA SER A 29 1.62 -8.82 -6.24
C SER A 29 2.56 -9.89 -6.79
N ARG A 30 2.16 -11.15 -6.72
CA ARG A 30 2.92 -12.25 -7.34
C ARG A 30 3.09 -12.08 -8.85
N LEU A 31 2.12 -11.45 -9.52
CA LEU A 31 2.20 -11.17 -10.96
C LEU A 31 3.34 -10.19 -11.27
N TYR A 32 3.60 -9.23 -10.39
CA TYR A 32 4.71 -8.28 -10.56
C TYR A 32 6.06 -9.01 -10.51
N SER A 33 6.30 -9.83 -9.49
CA SER A 33 7.59 -10.50 -9.28
C SER A 33 7.85 -11.67 -10.23
N LEU A 34 6.85 -12.08 -11.02
CA LEU A 34 6.96 -13.24 -11.92
C LEU A 34 8.00 -13.00 -13.03
N ALA A 35 8.12 -11.77 -13.53
CA ALA A 35 9.08 -11.41 -14.57
C ALA A 35 10.54 -11.48 -14.07
N ASP A 36 10.74 -11.24 -12.77
CA ASP A 36 12.06 -11.30 -12.12
C ASP A 36 12.45 -12.74 -11.71
N GLY A 37 11.56 -13.72 -11.93
CA GLY A 37 11.77 -15.12 -11.53
C GLY A 37 11.73 -15.35 -10.01
N ASP A 38 11.34 -14.34 -9.22
CA ASP A 38 11.26 -14.44 -7.78
C ASP A 38 10.03 -15.26 -7.35
N MET A 39 10.29 -16.42 -6.77
CA MET A 39 9.30 -17.38 -6.27
C MET A 39 9.16 -17.36 -4.75
N SER A 40 9.75 -16.37 -4.07
CA SER A 40 9.60 -16.19 -2.63
C SER A 40 8.12 -16.02 -2.21
N PRO A 41 7.79 -16.27 -0.93
CA PRO A 41 6.43 -16.09 -0.44
C PRO A 41 5.94 -14.66 -0.69
N PRO A 42 4.72 -14.46 -1.21
CA PRO A 42 4.21 -13.12 -1.46
C PRO A 42 4.16 -12.32 -0.15
N PRO A 43 4.42 -10.99 -0.18
CA PRO A 43 4.41 -10.20 1.03
C PRO A 43 3.04 -10.25 1.72
N ASN A 44 3.03 -10.60 3.01
CA ASN A 44 1.80 -10.67 3.80
C ASN A 44 1.44 -9.28 4.33
N ALA A 45 0.36 -8.71 3.82
CA ALA A 45 -0.15 -7.39 4.20
C ALA A 45 -0.44 -7.27 5.69
N GLY A 46 -1.09 -8.26 6.29
CA GLY A 46 -1.42 -8.27 7.72
C GLY A 46 -0.18 -8.29 8.61
N ALA A 47 0.85 -9.07 8.23
CA ALA A 47 2.10 -9.11 8.98
C ALA A 47 2.90 -7.80 8.89
N LEU A 48 2.85 -7.11 7.75
CA LEU A 48 3.50 -5.81 7.56
C LEU A 48 2.76 -4.69 8.32
N MET A 49 1.42 -4.70 8.34
CA MET A 49 0.61 -3.78 9.13
C MET A 49 0.80 -3.99 10.64
N ALA A 50 0.90 -5.25 11.09
CA ALA A 50 1.13 -5.55 12.51
C ALA A 50 2.47 -5.01 13.03
N LYS A 51 3.49 -4.96 12.17
CA LYS A 51 4.80 -4.38 12.50
C LYS A 51 4.78 -2.86 12.46
N ASN A 52 3.92 -2.26 11.65
CA ASN A 52 3.86 -0.82 11.42
C ASN A 52 2.41 -0.31 11.51
N PRO A 53 1.86 -0.15 12.74
CA PRO A 53 0.44 0.14 12.95
C PRO A 53 -0.03 1.51 12.42
N LYS A 54 0.90 2.40 12.07
CA LYS A 54 0.58 3.71 11.46
C LYS A 54 0.48 3.65 9.93
N LEU A 55 1.15 2.69 9.29
CA LEU A 55 1.25 2.62 7.84
C LEU A 55 0.02 1.94 7.24
N ARG A 56 -0.47 2.47 6.12
CA ARG A 56 -1.63 1.96 5.39
C ARG A 56 -1.18 1.16 4.18
N VAL A 57 -1.80 0.03 3.90
CA VAL A 57 -1.51 -0.68 2.63
C VAL A 57 -2.20 0.05 1.46
N LEU A 58 -1.48 0.21 0.34
CA LEU A 58 -1.95 0.96 -0.84
C LEU A 58 -3.23 0.39 -1.50
N MET A 59 -3.67 -0.80 -1.08
CA MET A 59 -4.86 -1.51 -1.60
C MET A 59 -5.66 -2.19 -0.46
N GLY A 60 -5.57 -1.69 0.77
CA GLY A 60 -6.36 -2.22 1.89
C GLY A 60 -7.76 -1.65 1.96
N ASP A 61 -8.48 -2.04 3.01
CA ASP A 61 -9.79 -1.47 3.31
C ASP A 61 -9.69 0.04 3.53
N ASP A 62 -10.58 0.79 2.89
CA ASP A 62 -10.71 2.22 3.13
C ASP A 62 -11.30 2.44 4.54
N PRO A 63 -10.58 3.12 5.45
CA PRO A 63 -11.03 3.35 6.82
C PRO A 63 -12.32 4.17 6.92
N ARG A 64 -12.71 4.87 5.85
CA ARG A 64 -13.93 5.68 5.80
C ARG A 64 -15.17 4.84 5.51
N LEU A 65 -15.00 3.62 5.00
CA LEU A 65 -16.10 2.72 4.70
C LEU A 65 -16.42 1.86 5.94
N PRO A 66 -17.70 1.70 6.31
CA PRO A 66 -18.07 0.80 7.38
C PRO A 66 -17.68 -0.65 7.05
N PRO A 67 -17.33 -1.47 8.06
CA PRO A 67 -17.01 -2.87 7.85
C PRO A 67 -18.23 -3.64 7.34
N ILE A 68 -17.99 -4.52 6.38
CA ILE A 68 -19.00 -5.46 5.87
C ILE A 68 -19.08 -6.67 6.83
N PRO A 69 -20.26 -7.26 7.03
CA PRO A 69 -20.40 -8.52 7.77
C PRO A 69 -19.53 -9.66 7.18
N GLU A 70 -19.07 -10.61 7.99
CA GLU A 70 -18.21 -11.72 7.54
C GLU A 70 -18.80 -12.55 6.39
N LYS A 71 -20.13 -12.65 6.33
CA LYS A 71 -20.87 -13.31 5.25
C LYS A 71 -21.74 -12.26 4.55
N PRO A 72 -21.16 -11.48 3.62
CA PRO A 72 -21.92 -10.44 2.94
C PRO A 72 -23.02 -11.04 2.09
N THR A 73 -24.19 -10.41 2.15
CA THR A 73 -25.21 -10.58 1.12
C THR A 73 -25.01 -9.53 0.02
N LEU A 74 -25.66 -9.73 -1.13
CA LEU A 74 -25.67 -8.74 -2.21
C LEU A 74 -26.21 -7.38 -1.73
N VAL A 75 -27.21 -7.40 -0.83
CA VAL A 75 -27.81 -6.18 -0.25
C VAL A 75 -26.80 -5.43 0.63
N ASP A 76 -25.97 -6.14 1.39
CA ASP A 76 -24.93 -5.52 2.22
C ASP A 76 -23.90 -4.77 1.37
N PHE A 77 -23.56 -5.30 0.19
CA PHE A 77 -22.67 -4.61 -0.73
C PHE A 77 -23.24 -3.25 -1.18
N PHE A 78 -24.51 -3.21 -1.56
CA PHE A 78 -25.17 -1.94 -1.93
C PHE A 78 -25.29 -0.98 -0.74
N LYS A 79 -25.49 -1.49 0.47
CA LYS A 79 -25.61 -0.67 1.68
C LYS A 79 -24.28 -0.07 2.14
N TYR A 80 -23.18 -0.83 2.04
CA TYR A 80 -21.89 -0.43 2.63
C TYR A 80 -20.87 0.11 1.62
N ARG A 81 -21.03 -0.16 0.31
CA ARG A 81 -20.08 0.26 -0.74
C ARG A 81 -20.63 1.27 -1.73
N PHE A 82 -21.94 1.49 -1.77
CA PHE A 82 -22.53 2.55 -2.57
C PHE A 82 -23.07 3.66 -1.67
N GLY A 83 -22.78 4.91 -2.04
CA GLY A 83 -23.49 6.05 -1.47
C GLY A 83 -24.92 6.11 -2.00
N PRO A 84 -25.82 6.91 -1.39
CA PRO A 84 -27.12 7.19 -1.98
C PRO A 84 -26.90 7.74 -3.39
N ALA A 85 -27.32 6.98 -4.40
CA ALA A 85 -27.45 7.51 -5.75
C ALA A 85 -28.62 8.50 -5.72
N MET A 86 -28.30 9.80 -5.72
CA MET A 86 -29.28 10.84 -6.08
C MET A 86 -29.44 10.88 -7.60
#